data_AF-A0A933ZT37-F1
#
_entry.id   AF-A0A933ZT37-F1
#
_cell.length_a   1.000
_cell.length_b   1.000
_cell.length_c   1.000
_cell.angle_alpha   90.00
_cell.angle_beta   90.00
_cell.angle_gamma   90.00
#
_symmetry.space_group_name_H-M   'P 1'
#
loop_
_entity.id
_entity.type
_entity.pdbx_description
1 polymer ?
#
loop_
_entity_poly.entity_id
_entity_poly.type
_entity_poly.pdbx_seq_one_letter_code
_entity_poly.pdbx_strand_id
1 'polypeptide(L)'
;MTGGPLILLVALLGAASSEAPTPGVAEAVQSYENGEYAPAVEGFEKAIAAGIASRSERSLARLYLASALLSLKEADRARTVLAALVADDPSATADTAIFPPRLLQLLEESRRAAGPRPAPARDESVSKADLPLAPPPPLLLVPAAPPAEPPAFALALVPFGVGQFANGSPRKGALFLSGELLAYGTFAVGLGVFQAKVVGHDSNGTVILQNQSDNRWQVLYLAALYTGLAITAVGIVDAIIENRSLAADWKAGNVQPAPASSEARAADPAGSPVLGGQ
;
A
#
# COMPACT_ATOMS: atom_id res chain seq x y z
N MET A 1 -5.85 48.69 5.96
CA MET A 1 -6.63 48.19 4.81
C MET A 1 -5.63 47.44 3.94
N THR A 2 -5.60 46.14 3.78
CA THR A 2 -6.56 45.01 3.72
C THR A 2 -5.87 43.82 4.45
N GLY A 3 -6.48 43.07 5.37
CA GLY A 3 -7.72 42.32 5.22
C GLY A 3 -7.45 40.84 4.98
N GLY A 4 -7.34 40.03 6.05
CA GLY A 4 -7.81 38.64 6.01
C GLY A 4 -6.89 37.57 6.64
N PRO A 5 -7.45 36.42 7.08
CA PRO A 5 -7.33 36.04 8.49
C PRO A 5 -6.70 34.65 8.76
N LEU A 6 -6.23 34.49 10.00
CA LEU A 6 -6.55 33.38 10.90
C LEU A 6 -6.53 31.95 10.32
N ILE A 7 -5.41 31.24 10.48
CA ILE A 7 -5.40 29.77 10.46
C ILE A 7 -5.58 29.31 11.90
N LEU A 8 -6.81 28.95 12.27
CA LEU A 8 -7.13 28.32 13.54
C LEU A 8 -8.26 27.33 13.29
N LEU A 9 -7.93 26.03 13.19
CA LEU A 9 -8.68 24.91 13.77
C LEU A 9 -8.00 23.59 13.39
N VAL A 10 -7.11 23.09 14.26
CA VAL A 10 -6.83 21.66 14.34
C VAL A 10 -7.93 21.10 15.25
N ALA A 11 -8.96 20.49 14.65
CA ALA A 11 -10.01 19.80 15.39
C ALA A 11 -9.91 18.30 15.13
N LEU A 12 -9.40 17.63 16.18
CA LEU A 12 -9.67 16.27 16.62
C LEU A 12 -10.16 15.29 15.55
N LEU A 13 -9.22 14.51 15.02
CA LEU A 13 -9.54 13.24 14.39
C LEU A 13 -9.98 12.24 15.46
N GLY A 14 -11.13 11.60 15.19
CA GLY A 14 -11.76 10.64 16.06
C GLY A 14 -10.84 9.49 16.45
N ALA A 15 -10.99 9.07 17.70
CA ALA A 15 -10.47 7.83 18.23
C ALA A 15 -11.07 6.64 17.44
N ALA A 16 -10.36 6.22 16.40
CA ALA A 16 -10.18 4.78 16.25
C ALA A 16 -9.50 4.33 17.54
N SER A 17 -9.93 3.22 18.13
CA SER A 17 -9.19 2.57 19.21
C SER A 17 -7.87 2.03 18.65
N SER A 18 -6.93 2.92 18.31
CA SER A 18 -5.52 2.65 18.48
C SER A 18 -5.34 2.59 19.98
N GLU A 19 -5.40 1.38 20.52
CA GLU A 19 -4.73 1.12 21.78
C GLU A 19 -3.32 1.70 21.62
N ALA A 20 -3.04 2.76 22.37
CA ALA A 20 -1.82 3.51 22.21
C ALA A 20 -0.66 2.51 22.34
N PRO A 21 0.35 2.54 21.44
CA PRO A 21 1.46 1.63 21.54
C PRO A 21 2.02 1.72 22.96
N THR A 22 2.34 0.56 23.53
CA THR A 22 3.00 0.48 24.83
C THR A 22 4.19 1.44 24.79
N PRO A 23 4.34 2.38 25.74
CA PRO A 23 5.31 3.48 25.62
C PRO A 23 6.73 3.03 25.25
N GLY A 24 7.19 1.87 25.74
CA GLY A 24 8.49 1.30 25.39
C GLY A 24 8.62 0.77 23.96
N VAL A 25 7.53 0.35 23.31
CA VAL A 25 7.52 -0.08 21.91
C VAL A 25 7.61 1.13 20.98
N ALA A 26 6.88 2.20 21.26
CA ALA A 26 6.92 3.41 20.44
C ALA A 26 8.32 4.05 20.41
N GLU A 27 8.97 4.16 21.56
CA GLU A 27 10.33 4.72 21.67
C GLU A 27 11.36 3.86 20.93
N ALA A 28 11.24 2.54 21.01
CA ALA A 28 12.10 1.61 20.29
C ALA A 28 11.90 1.67 18.77
N VAL A 29 10.64 1.84 18.30
CA VAL A 29 10.34 2.07 16.88
C VAL A 29 10.97 3.38 16.40
N GLN A 30 10.84 4.46 17.17
CA GLN A 30 11.46 5.74 16.81
C GLN A 30 12.99 5.62 16.69
N SER A 31 13.63 4.90 17.62
CA SER A 31 15.07 4.62 17.56
C SER A 31 15.44 3.84 16.30
N TYR A 32 14.64 2.83 15.92
CA TYR A 32 14.84 2.06 14.70
C TYR A 32 14.72 2.92 13.43
N GLU A 33 13.71 3.78 13.36
CA GLU A 33 13.47 4.69 12.22
C GLU A 33 14.58 5.74 12.06
N ASN A 34 15.19 6.16 13.17
CA ASN A 34 16.36 7.04 13.16
C ASN A 34 17.68 6.32 12.77
N GLY A 35 17.65 5.00 12.56
CA GLY A 35 18.83 4.18 12.28
C GLY A 35 19.66 3.82 13.51
N GLU A 36 19.15 4.11 14.71
CA GLU A 36 19.79 3.78 15.99
C GLU A 36 19.45 2.35 16.40
N TYR A 37 20.03 1.37 15.69
CA TYR A 37 19.65 -0.03 15.84
C TYR A 37 20.00 -0.65 17.20
N ALA A 38 21.10 -0.25 17.85
CA ALA A 38 21.48 -0.78 19.16
C ALA A 38 20.52 -0.32 20.28
N PRO A 39 20.19 0.98 20.41
CA PRO A 39 19.12 1.44 21.30
C PRO A 39 17.76 0.79 21.00
N ALA A 40 17.41 0.62 19.71
CA ALA A 40 16.17 -0.04 19.31
C ALA A 40 16.09 -1.49 19.82
N VAL A 41 17.17 -2.27 19.68
CA VAL A 41 17.24 -3.65 20.20
C VAL A 41 16.99 -3.69 21.70
N GLU A 42 17.67 -2.84 22.46
CA GLU A 42 17.51 -2.77 23.93
C GLU A 42 16.06 -2.38 24.31
N GLY A 43 15.49 -1.40 23.62
CA GLY A 43 14.11 -0.95 23.84
C GLY A 43 13.09 -2.05 23.57
N PHE A 44 13.20 -2.76 22.45
CA PHE A 44 12.29 -3.86 22.12
C PHE A 44 12.44 -5.05 23.08
N GLU A 45 13.67 -5.42 23.48
CA GLU A 45 13.88 -6.49 24.45
C GLU A 45 13.26 -6.17 25.81
N LYS A 46 13.45 -4.94 26.31
CA LYS A 46 12.81 -4.46 27.54
C LYS A 46 11.29 -4.47 27.43
N ALA A 47 10.74 -3.97 26.32
CA ALA A 47 9.29 -3.93 26.11
C ALA A 47 8.68 -5.34 26.06
N ILE A 48 9.32 -6.27 25.33
CA ILE A 48 8.87 -7.67 25.26
C ILE A 48 8.97 -8.34 26.64
N ALA A 49 10.06 -8.12 27.38
CA ALA A 49 10.25 -8.66 28.73
C ALA A 49 9.25 -8.10 29.75
N ALA A 50 8.85 -6.83 29.61
CA ALA A 50 7.83 -6.19 30.44
C ALA A 50 6.42 -6.75 30.18
N GLY A 51 6.22 -7.47 29.07
CA GLY A 51 4.97 -8.15 28.75
C GLY A 51 4.01 -7.27 27.94
N ILE A 52 4.15 -7.30 26.62
CA ILE A 52 3.21 -6.65 25.70
C ILE A 52 1.90 -7.46 25.66
N ALA A 53 0.79 -6.81 26.02
CA ALA A 53 -0.53 -7.46 26.14
C ALA A 53 -1.10 -7.90 24.78
N SER A 54 -1.02 -7.02 23.78
CA SER A 54 -1.53 -7.29 22.44
C SER A 54 -0.63 -8.29 21.69
N ARG A 55 -1.22 -9.39 21.20
CA ARG A 55 -0.51 -10.37 20.35
C ARG A 55 0.03 -9.71 19.08
N SER A 56 -0.76 -8.83 18.46
CA SER A 56 -0.38 -8.12 17.23
C SER A 56 0.78 -7.16 17.47
N GLU A 57 0.74 -6.39 18.57
CA GLU A 57 1.82 -5.47 18.92
C GLU A 57 3.11 -6.22 19.29
N ARG A 58 2.99 -7.35 19.98
CA ARG A 58 4.14 -8.22 20.29
C ARG A 58 4.75 -8.83 19.03
N SER A 59 3.92 -9.26 18.07
CA SER A 59 4.38 -9.74 16.77
C SER A 59 5.15 -8.65 16.02
N LEU A 60 4.62 -7.42 16.01
CA LEU A 60 5.26 -6.26 15.40
C LEU A 60 6.60 -5.92 16.07
N ALA A 61 6.64 -5.86 17.40
CA ALA A 61 7.87 -5.60 18.16
C ALA A 61 8.96 -6.64 17.86
N ARG A 62 8.60 -7.92 17.71
CA ARG A 62 9.55 -8.99 17.33
C ARG A 62 10.06 -8.86 15.89
N LEU A 63 9.22 -8.39 14.95
CA LEU A 63 9.66 -8.11 13.59
C LEU A 63 10.68 -6.96 13.55
N TYR A 64 10.39 -5.86 14.26
CA TYR A 64 11.34 -4.74 14.37
C TYR A 64 12.63 -5.14 15.08
N LEU A 65 12.56 -5.89 16.17
CA LEU A 65 13.73 -6.42 16.88
C LEU A 65 14.59 -7.29 15.95
N ALA A 66 13.99 -8.23 15.23
CA ALA A 66 14.71 -9.08 14.28
C ALA A 66 15.35 -8.26 13.15
N SER A 67 14.67 -7.22 12.66
CA SER A 67 15.22 -6.31 11.65
C SER A 67 16.41 -5.51 12.18
N ALA A 68 16.30 -4.94 13.38
CA ALA A 68 17.38 -4.20 14.03
C ALA A 68 18.63 -5.07 14.24
N LEU A 69 18.44 -6.32 14.69
CA LEU A 69 19.51 -7.31 14.84
C LEU A 69 20.19 -7.63 13.50
N LEU A 70 19.45 -7.70 12.39
CA LEU A 70 20.04 -7.90 11.07
C LEU A 70 20.88 -6.71 10.62
N SER A 71 20.44 -5.48 10.91
CA SER A 71 21.23 -4.27 10.64
C SER A 71 22.54 -4.25 11.43
N LEU A 72 22.55 -4.83 12.63
CA LEU A 72 23.75 -5.03 13.46
C LEU A 72 24.58 -6.27 13.06
N LYS A 73 24.19 -6.99 12.01
CA LYS A 73 24.82 -8.24 11.53
C LYS A 73 24.72 -9.41 12.51
N GLU A 74 23.78 -9.36 13.44
CA GLU A 74 23.52 -10.41 14.44
C GLU A 74 22.45 -11.39 13.97
N ALA A 75 22.69 -12.03 12.82
CA ALA A 75 21.70 -12.86 12.14
C ALA A 75 21.23 -14.08 12.98
N ASP A 76 22.11 -14.64 13.83
CA ASP A 76 21.75 -15.77 14.68
C ASP A 76 20.73 -15.39 15.75
N ARG A 77 20.89 -14.22 16.39
CA ARG A 77 19.89 -13.68 17.33
C ARG A 77 18.57 -13.36 16.62
N ALA A 78 18.64 -12.77 15.42
CA ALA A 78 17.46 -12.49 14.62
C ALA A 78 16.66 -13.78 14.30
N ARG A 79 17.34 -14.89 13.97
CA ARG A 79 16.71 -16.21 13.77
C ARG A 79 15.98 -16.69 15.02
N THR A 80 16.60 -16.56 16.20
CA THR A 80 15.97 -16.94 17.46
C THR A 80 14.68 -16.15 17.72
N VAL A 81 14.71 -14.84 17.49
CA VAL A 81 13.52 -13.97 17.66
C VAL A 81 12.42 -14.36 16.67
N LEU A 82 12.76 -14.61 15.40
CA LEU A 82 11.79 -15.02 14.38
C LEU A 82 11.22 -16.42 14.61
N ALA A 83 12.02 -17.36 15.11
CA ALA A 83 11.52 -18.68 15.50
C ALA A 83 10.50 -18.57 16.65
N ALA A 84 10.78 -17.72 17.65
CA ALA A 84 9.83 -17.42 18.72
C ALA A 84 8.57 -16.72 18.21
N LEU A 85 8.72 -15.79 17.25
CA LEU A 85 7.59 -15.15 16.58
C LEU A 85 6.71 -16.18 15.86
N VAL A 86 7.28 -17.06 15.05
CA VAL A 86 6.53 -18.09 14.31
C VAL A 86 5.84 -19.07 15.26
N ALA A 87 6.46 -19.39 16.40
CA ALA A 87 5.85 -20.24 17.42
C ALA A 87 4.63 -19.58 18.09
N ASP A 88 4.68 -18.27 18.37
CA ASP A 88 3.61 -17.51 19.02
C ASP A 88 2.52 -17.06 18.02
N ASP A 89 2.90 -16.69 16.80
CA ASP A 89 2.02 -16.19 15.73
C ASP A 89 2.53 -16.62 14.33
N PRO A 90 2.11 -17.82 13.87
CA PRO A 90 2.49 -18.33 12.54
C PRO A 90 1.98 -17.45 11.38
N SER A 91 0.91 -16.68 11.61
CA SER A 91 0.29 -15.81 10.63
C SER A 91 0.92 -14.42 10.52
N ALA A 92 1.88 -14.07 11.38
CA ALA A 92 2.51 -12.76 11.39
C ALA A 92 3.18 -12.45 10.04
N THR A 93 2.76 -11.40 9.35
CA THR A 93 3.33 -10.95 8.08
C THR A 93 4.23 -9.73 8.27
N ALA A 94 5.29 -9.63 7.46
CA ALA A 94 6.14 -8.45 7.39
C ALA A 94 5.81 -7.65 6.12
N ASP A 95 5.60 -6.34 6.27
CA ASP A 95 5.37 -5.43 5.15
C ASP A 95 6.68 -5.18 4.38
N THR A 96 6.66 -5.44 3.07
CA THR A 96 7.77 -5.21 2.15
C THR A 96 8.16 -3.74 1.99
N ALA A 97 7.25 -2.81 2.27
CA ALA A 97 7.53 -1.38 2.23
C ALA A 97 8.37 -0.92 3.44
N ILE A 98 8.27 -1.63 4.56
CA ILE A 98 8.89 -1.26 5.84
C ILE A 98 10.14 -2.10 6.12
N PHE A 99 10.11 -3.39 5.79
CA PHE A 99 11.15 -4.33 6.17
C PHE A 99 12.03 -4.75 4.99
N PRO A 100 13.34 -4.96 5.21
CA PRO A 100 14.26 -5.35 4.15
C PRO A 100 13.97 -6.78 3.67
N PRO A 101 14.23 -7.10 2.39
CA PRO A 101 13.94 -8.42 1.81
C PRO A 101 14.66 -9.56 2.54
N ARG A 102 15.81 -9.27 3.16
CA ARG A 102 16.57 -10.25 3.94
C ARG A 102 15.80 -10.74 5.18
N LEU A 103 15.03 -9.86 5.84
CA LEU A 103 14.20 -10.25 6.98
C LEU A 103 13.09 -11.21 6.53
N LEU A 104 12.44 -10.91 5.40
CA LEU A 104 11.37 -11.75 4.87
C LEU A 104 11.89 -13.15 4.54
N GLN A 105 13.06 -13.26 3.92
CA GLN A 105 13.70 -14.57 3.66
C GLN A 105 13.89 -15.37 4.95
N LEU A 106 14.42 -14.73 6.00
CA LEU A 106 14.65 -15.36 7.31
C LEU A 106 13.35 -15.76 8.02
N LEU A 107 12.29 -14.98 7.86
CA LEU A 107 10.97 -15.31 8.41
C LEU A 107 10.39 -16.56 7.71
N GLU A 108 10.48 -16.63 6.37
CA GLU A 108 10.05 -17.82 5.62
C GLU A 108 10.90 -19.05 5.94
N GLU A 109 12.21 -18.90 6.08
CA GLU A 109 13.11 -19.96 6.55
C GLU A 109 12.68 -20.48 7.93
N SER A 110 12.35 -19.56 8.85
CA SER A 110 11.89 -19.90 10.21
C SER A 110 10.56 -20.65 10.18
N ARG A 111 9.63 -20.30 9.29
CA ARG A 111 8.37 -21.04 9.09
C ARG A 111 8.59 -22.44 8.53
N ARG A 112 9.48 -22.59 7.55
CA ARG A 112 9.83 -23.90 6.99
C ARG A 112 10.48 -24.80 8.05
N ALA A 113 11.35 -24.23 8.88
CA ALA A 113 12.01 -24.94 9.98
C ALA A 113 11.03 -25.38 11.09
N ALA A 114 9.98 -24.61 11.35
CA ALA A 114 8.93 -24.97 12.30
C ALA A 114 8.05 -26.16 11.83
N GLY A 115 8.11 -26.50 10.54
CA GLY A 115 7.37 -27.61 9.94
C GLY A 115 5.87 -27.33 9.72
N PRO A 116 5.18 -28.16 8.92
CA PRO A 116 3.74 -28.05 8.74
C PRO A 116 3.02 -28.42 10.04
N ARG A 117 2.25 -27.48 10.61
CA ARG A 117 1.32 -27.79 11.70
C ARG A 117 0.08 -28.48 11.12
N PRO A 118 -0.49 -29.51 11.79
CA PRO A 118 -1.80 -30.02 11.43
C PRO A 118 -2.78 -28.86 11.35
N ALA A 119 -3.50 -28.76 10.23
CA ALA A 119 -4.64 -27.87 10.11
C ALA A 119 -5.55 -28.07 11.34
N PRO A 120 -6.16 -27.00 11.90
CA PRO A 120 -7.24 -27.21 12.84
C PRO A 120 -8.22 -28.16 12.17
N ALA A 121 -8.55 -29.28 12.85
CA ALA A 121 -9.35 -30.36 12.32
C ALA A 121 -10.57 -29.80 11.57
N ARG A 122 -10.49 -29.79 10.25
CA ARG A 122 -11.69 -29.87 9.43
C ARG A 122 -12.18 -31.30 9.63
N ASP A 123 -13.45 -31.45 9.98
CA ASP A 123 -14.11 -32.75 10.02
C ASP A 123 -13.96 -33.45 8.66
N GLU A 124 -12.90 -34.25 8.52
CA GLU A 124 -12.67 -35.13 7.38
C GLU A 124 -13.46 -36.42 7.64
N SER A 125 -14.76 -36.38 7.36
CA SER A 125 -15.55 -37.59 7.14
C SER A 125 -16.18 -37.56 5.75
N VAL A 126 -15.36 -37.42 4.69
CA VAL A 126 -15.74 -37.93 3.37
C VAL A 126 -14.49 -38.49 2.67
N SER A 127 -14.28 -39.78 2.84
CA SER A 127 -13.36 -40.58 2.04
C SER A 127 -13.72 -40.44 0.56
N LYS A 128 -12.77 -39.95 -0.25
CA LYS A 128 -12.96 -39.63 -1.67
C LYS A 128 -12.81 -40.84 -2.60
N ALA A 129 -13.13 -42.04 -2.11
CA ALA A 129 -12.86 -43.30 -2.83
C ALA A 129 -14.10 -44.03 -3.36
N ASP A 130 -15.32 -43.72 -2.93
CA ASP A 130 -16.53 -44.43 -3.38
C ASP A 130 -17.73 -43.48 -3.60
N LEU A 131 -17.67 -42.63 -4.63
CA LEU A 131 -18.87 -41.91 -5.10
C LEU A 131 -19.32 -42.50 -6.45
N PRO A 132 -20.49 -43.16 -6.52
CA PRO A 132 -21.14 -43.50 -7.79
C PRO A 132 -21.30 -42.24 -8.64
N LEU A 133 -21.11 -42.34 -9.97
CA LEU A 133 -21.41 -41.25 -10.91
C LEU A 133 -22.89 -40.86 -10.77
N ALA A 134 -23.17 -39.84 -9.96
CA ALA A 134 -24.46 -39.18 -9.94
C ALA A 134 -24.66 -38.42 -11.27
N PRO A 135 -25.88 -38.40 -11.83
CA PRO A 135 -26.19 -37.54 -12.98
C PRO A 135 -25.88 -36.07 -12.64
N PRO A 136 -25.49 -35.25 -13.62
CA PRO A 136 -25.09 -33.87 -13.37
C PRO A 136 -26.22 -33.12 -12.65
N PRO A 137 -25.91 -32.34 -11.60
CA PRO A 137 -26.92 -31.55 -10.94
C PRO A 137 -27.55 -30.58 -11.94
N PRO A 138 -28.86 -30.29 -11.84
CA PRO A 138 -29.46 -29.21 -12.61
C PRO A 138 -28.65 -27.93 -12.34
N LEU A 139 -28.31 -27.22 -13.42
CA LEU A 139 -27.63 -25.93 -13.36
C LEU A 139 -28.42 -25.03 -12.41
N LEU A 140 -27.97 -24.94 -11.15
CA LEU A 140 -28.42 -23.92 -10.24
C LEU A 140 -28.12 -22.60 -10.94
N LEU A 141 -29.16 -21.84 -11.27
CA LEU A 141 -29.03 -20.42 -11.51
C LEU A 141 -28.30 -19.87 -10.30
N VAL A 142 -27.00 -19.62 -10.44
CA VAL A 142 -26.25 -18.85 -9.45
C VAL A 142 -27.01 -17.54 -9.34
N PRO A 143 -27.62 -17.22 -8.20
CA PRO A 143 -28.30 -15.95 -8.02
C PRO A 143 -27.30 -14.86 -8.43
N ALA A 144 -27.73 -13.92 -9.28
CA ALA A 144 -26.91 -12.80 -9.67
C ALA A 144 -26.25 -12.22 -8.41
N ALA A 145 -24.92 -12.14 -8.40
CA ALA A 145 -24.18 -11.63 -7.26
C ALA A 145 -24.79 -10.27 -6.86
N PRO A 146 -24.99 -10.01 -5.55
CA PRO A 146 -25.56 -8.76 -5.10
C PRO A 146 -24.74 -7.58 -5.69
N PRO A 147 -25.40 -6.44 -6.01
CA PRO A 147 -24.71 -5.29 -6.55
C PRO A 147 -23.56 -4.90 -5.62
N ALA A 148 -22.35 -4.77 -6.19
CA ALA A 148 -21.15 -4.45 -5.43
C ALA A 148 -21.36 -3.17 -4.61
N GLU A 149 -20.93 -3.21 -3.35
CA GLU A 149 -21.00 -2.03 -2.46
C GLU A 149 -20.18 -0.87 -3.04
N PRO A 150 -20.60 0.39 -2.80
CA PRO A 150 -19.85 1.54 -3.27
C PRO A 150 -18.44 1.56 -2.67
N PRO A 151 -17.43 1.99 -3.44
CA PRO A 151 -16.05 2.01 -2.99
C PRO A 151 -15.86 2.92 -1.77
N ALA A 152 -14.95 2.52 -0.87
CA ALA A 152 -14.64 3.29 0.32
C ALA A 152 -14.23 4.74 -0.02
N PHE A 153 -14.82 5.73 0.65
CA PHE A 153 -14.55 7.15 0.44
C PHE A 153 -13.04 7.49 0.48
N ALA A 154 -12.28 6.81 1.34
CA ALA A 154 -10.83 7.02 1.47
C ALA A 154 -10.08 6.81 0.15
N LEU A 155 -10.57 5.94 -0.75
CA LEU A 155 -9.96 5.72 -2.06
C LEU A 155 -10.07 6.95 -2.99
N ALA A 156 -11.07 7.81 -2.78
CA ALA A 156 -11.23 9.04 -3.54
C ALA A 156 -10.18 10.11 -3.20
N LEU A 157 -9.49 9.98 -2.05
CA LEU A 157 -8.44 10.90 -1.61
C LEU A 157 -7.04 10.49 -2.09
N VAL A 158 -6.92 9.29 -2.66
CA VAL A 158 -5.64 8.78 -3.14
C VAL A 158 -5.36 9.38 -4.53
N PRO A 159 -4.16 9.94 -4.77
CA PRO A 159 -3.77 10.47 -6.07
C PRO A 159 -3.67 9.35 -7.13
N PHE A 160 -3.26 9.73 -8.34
CA PHE A 160 -3.02 8.86 -9.49
C PHE A 160 -4.29 8.21 -10.06
N GLY A 161 -5.43 8.89 -9.90
CA GLY A 161 -6.69 8.43 -10.46
C GLY A 161 -7.30 7.21 -9.74
N VAL A 162 -6.80 6.84 -8.56
CA VAL A 162 -7.28 5.68 -7.79
C VAL A 162 -8.77 5.78 -7.50
N GLY A 163 -9.25 6.97 -7.13
CA GLY A 163 -10.67 7.23 -6.91
C GLY A 163 -11.54 6.95 -8.15
N GLN A 164 -11.10 7.40 -9.33
CA GLN A 164 -11.80 7.17 -10.59
C GLN A 164 -11.82 5.69 -10.99
N PHE A 165 -10.73 4.97 -10.73
CA PHE A 165 -10.70 3.52 -10.96
C PHE A 165 -11.65 2.79 -10.02
N ALA A 166 -11.66 3.17 -8.73
CA ALA A 166 -12.58 2.60 -7.75
C ALA A 166 -14.05 2.90 -8.09
N ASN A 167 -14.32 4.07 -8.67
CA ASN A 167 -15.65 4.46 -9.15
C ASN A 167 -16.05 3.82 -10.50
N GLY A 168 -15.24 2.94 -11.09
CA GLY A 168 -15.57 2.28 -12.37
C GLY A 168 -15.38 3.16 -13.62
N SER A 169 -14.63 4.25 -13.50
CA SER A 169 -14.35 5.22 -14.57
C SER A 169 -12.90 5.09 -15.09
N PRO A 170 -12.50 4.00 -15.78
CA PRO A 170 -11.11 3.71 -16.11
C PRO A 170 -10.47 4.73 -17.07
N ARG A 171 -11.26 5.35 -17.95
CA ARG A 171 -10.76 6.39 -18.87
C ARG A 171 -10.32 7.65 -18.10
N LYS A 172 -11.11 8.07 -17.10
CA LYS A 172 -10.77 9.20 -16.24
C LYS A 172 -9.57 8.85 -15.35
N GLY A 173 -9.57 7.65 -14.76
CA GLY A 173 -8.45 7.15 -13.98
C GLY A 173 -7.13 7.17 -14.75
N ALA A 174 -7.13 6.69 -16.00
CA ALA A 174 -5.96 6.73 -16.87
C ALA A 174 -5.52 8.17 -17.22
N LEU A 175 -6.46 9.09 -17.40
CA LEU A 175 -6.17 10.50 -17.68
C LEU A 175 -5.50 11.18 -16.49
N PHE A 176 -6.02 11.00 -15.27
CA PHE A 176 -5.40 11.54 -14.06
C PHE A 176 -4.05 10.87 -13.77
N LEU A 177 -3.96 9.55 -13.87
CA LEU A 177 -2.70 8.82 -13.70
C LEU A 177 -1.60 9.35 -14.62
N SER A 178 -1.89 9.46 -15.93
CA SER A 178 -0.91 9.93 -16.91
C SER A 178 -0.54 11.40 -16.70
N GLY A 179 -1.52 12.26 -16.42
CA GLY A 179 -1.27 13.68 -16.15
C GLY A 179 -0.40 13.91 -14.92
N GLU A 180 -0.69 13.23 -13.81
CA GLU A 180 0.08 13.34 -12.58
C GLU A 180 1.48 12.73 -12.72
N LEU A 181 1.60 11.57 -13.38
CA LEU A 181 2.91 10.95 -13.63
C LEU A 181 3.82 11.87 -14.47
N LEU A 182 3.27 12.52 -15.50
CA LEU A 182 4.00 13.48 -16.31
C LEU A 182 4.41 14.71 -15.49
N ALA A 183 3.49 15.28 -14.71
CA ALA A 183 3.76 16.47 -13.90
C ALA A 183 4.81 16.19 -12.80
N TYR A 184 4.59 15.16 -11.97
CA TYR A 184 5.52 14.81 -10.90
C TYR A 184 6.83 14.24 -11.43
N GLY A 185 6.82 13.50 -12.54
CA GLY A 185 8.02 13.06 -13.24
C GLY A 185 8.86 14.24 -13.73
N THR A 186 8.22 15.24 -14.35
CA THR A 186 8.90 16.48 -14.79
C THR A 186 9.46 17.26 -13.59
N PHE A 187 8.71 17.35 -12.49
CA PHE A 187 9.19 17.94 -11.24
C PHE A 187 10.44 17.23 -10.71
N ALA A 188 10.40 15.89 -10.57
CA ALA A 188 11.51 15.11 -10.03
C ALA A 188 12.79 15.25 -10.88
N VAL A 189 12.65 15.16 -12.21
CA VAL A 189 13.78 15.35 -13.14
C VAL A 189 14.31 16.79 -13.06
N GLY A 190 13.43 17.78 -13.09
CA GLY A 190 13.83 19.19 -13.04
C GLY A 190 14.53 19.56 -11.73
N LEU A 191 14.06 19.02 -10.59
CA LEU A 191 14.70 19.20 -9.29
C LEU A 191 16.08 18.52 -9.25
N GLY A 192 16.20 17.28 -9.76
CA GLY A 192 17.47 16.58 -9.83
C GLY A 192 18.52 17.32 -10.67
N VAL A 193 18.12 17.84 -11.84
CA VAL A 193 19.00 18.67 -12.69
C VAL A 193 19.38 19.97 -11.99
N PHE A 194 18.43 20.62 -11.31
CA PHE A 194 18.71 21.84 -10.56
C PHE A 194 19.72 21.59 -9.44
N GLN A 195 19.53 20.54 -8.63
CA GLN A 195 20.46 20.18 -7.55
C GLN A 195 21.86 19.87 -8.10
N ALA A 196 21.95 19.09 -9.18
CA ALA A 196 23.22 18.74 -9.82
C ALA A 196 23.97 19.97 -10.39
N LYS A 197 23.26 21.04 -10.76
CA LYS A 197 23.86 22.29 -11.24
C LYS A 197 24.23 23.28 -10.14
N VAL A 198 23.49 23.27 -9.03
CA VAL A 198 23.69 24.22 -7.92
C VAL A 198 24.77 23.73 -6.96
N VAL A 199 24.85 22.40 -6.77
CA VAL A 199 25.82 21.74 -5.91
C VAL A 199 27.03 21.35 -6.75
N GLY A 200 28.05 22.21 -6.78
CA GLY A 200 29.37 21.85 -7.30
C GLY A 200 30.25 21.26 -6.19
N HIS A 201 31.13 20.34 -6.52
CA HIS A 201 32.20 19.91 -5.62
C HIS A 201 33.53 20.48 -6.11
N ASP A 202 34.31 21.06 -5.20
CA ASP A 202 35.71 21.37 -5.48
C ASP A 202 36.55 20.07 -5.51
N SER A 203 37.80 20.18 -5.95
CA SER A 203 38.75 19.05 -5.97
C SER A 203 39.08 18.47 -4.58
N ASN A 204 38.68 19.15 -3.50
CA ASN A 204 38.86 18.75 -2.11
C ASN A 204 37.55 18.21 -1.49
N GLY A 205 36.46 18.08 -2.27
CA GLY A 205 35.15 17.61 -1.81
C GLY A 205 34.28 18.69 -1.13
N THR A 206 34.74 19.93 -1.05
CA THR A 206 33.97 21.04 -0.48
C THR A 206 32.80 21.40 -1.41
N VAL A 207 31.61 21.55 -0.84
CA VAL A 207 30.43 22.00 -1.59
C VAL A 207 30.59 23.49 -1.94
N ILE A 208 30.70 23.79 -3.24
CA ILE A 208 30.66 25.17 -3.75
C ILE A 208 29.27 25.44 -4.32
N LEU A 209 28.61 26.49 -3.83
CA LEU A 209 27.37 27.00 -4.41
C LEU A 209 27.69 27.74 -5.71
N GLN A 210 27.33 27.15 -6.84
CA GLN A 210 27.62 27.73 -8.16
C GLN A 210 26.61 28.86 -8.49
N ASN A 211 27.10 29.94 -9.12
CA ASN A 211 26.30 31.15 -9.39
C ASN A 211 25.07 30.86 -10.27
N GLN A 212 23.89 31.15 -9.75
CA GLN A 212 22.57 30.81 -10.29
C GLN A 212 22.09 31.75 -11.41
N SER A 213 22.80 31.79 -12.54
CA SER A 213 22.31 32.54 -13.70
C SER A 213 21.24 31.80 -14.52
N ASP A 214 21.08 30.48 -14.33
CA ASP A 214 20.21 29.63 -15.15
C ASP A 214 18.92 29.21 -14.40
N ASN A 215 18.03 30.19 -14.16
CA ASN A 215 16.79 30.05 -13.38
C ASN A 215 15.70 29.17 -14.04
N ARG A 216 15.90 28.73 -15.30
CA ARG A 216 14.87 28.00 -16.07
C ARG A 216 14.49 26.65 -15.45
N TRP A 217 15.44 25.96 -14.82
CA TRP A 217 15.17 24.67 -14.16
C TRP A 217 14.34 24.85 -12.91
N GLN A 218 14.58 25.95 -12.17
CA GLN A 218 13.77 26.32 -11.02
C GLN A 218 12.33 26.62 -11.42
N VAL A 219 12.14 27.44 -12.45
CA VAL A 219 10.80 27.72 -12.97
C VAL A 219 10.13 26.44 -13.47
N LEU A 220 10.85 25.58 -14.19
CA LEU A 220 10.31 24.34 -14.75
C LEU A 220 9.84 23.36 -13.67
N TYR A 221 10.67 23.05 -12.66
CA TYR A 221 10.26 22.09 -11.65
C TYR A 221 9.15 22.67 -10.75
N LEU A 222 9.17 23.96 -10.44
CA LEU A 222 8.09 24.60 -9.67
C LEU A 222 6.78 24.59 -10.45
N ALA A 223 6.80 24.96 -11.73
CA ALA A 223 5.61 24.91 -12.58
C ALA A 223 5.05 23.49 -12.68
N ALA A 224 5.91 22.48 -12.84
CA ALA A 224 5.52 21.08 -12.89
C ALA A 224 4.90 20.61 -11.55
N LEU A 225 5.49 20.99 -10.42
CA LEU A 225 4.97 20.69 -9.08
C LEU A 225 3.57 21.25 -8.88
N TYR A 226 3.39 22.56 -9.11
CA TYR A 226 2.08 23.20 -8.94
C TYR A 226 1.04 22.67 -9.93
N THR A 227 1.46 22.32 -11.15
CA THR A 227 0.58 21.65 -12.11
C THR A 227 0.14 20.28 -11.60
N GLY A 228 1.07 19.47 -11.07
CA GLY A 228 0.76 18.17 -10.46
C GLY A 228 -0.23 18.30 -9.31
N LEU A 229 0.01 19.24 -8.39
CA LEU A 229 -0.90 19.51 -7.27
C LEU A 229 -2.30 19.95 -7.73
N ALA A 230 -2.38 20.79 -8.76
CA ALA A 230 -3.66 21.22 -9.32
C ALA A 230 -4.42 20.05 -9.95
N ILE A 231 -3.75 19.20 -10.74
CA ILE A 231 -4.34 17.99 -11.33
C ILE A 231 -4.85 17.05 -10.24
N THR A 232 -4.03 16.79 -9.20
CA THR A 232 -4.41 15.94 -8.08
C THR A 232 -5.63 16.47 -7.34
N ALA A 233 -5.69 17.78 -7.05
CA ALA A 233 -6.83 18.39 -6.39
C ALA A 233 -8.12 18.22 -7.21
N VAL A 234 -8.04 18.45 -8.53
CA VAL A 234 -9.18 18.25 -9.45
C VAL A 234 -9.60 16.78 -9.49
N GLY A 235 -8.64 15.85 -9.55
CA GLY A 235 -8.90 14.41 -9.52
C GLY A 235 -9.60 13.96 -8.24
N ILE A 236 -9.16 14.45 -7.08
CA ILE A 236 -9.80 14.13 -5.80
C ILE A 236 -11.24 14.65 -5.77
N VAL A 237 -11.49 15.90 -6.20
CA VAL A 237 -12.85 16.47 -6.22
C VAL A 237 -13.76 15.69 -7.16
N ASP A 238 -13.31 15.35 -8.37
CA ASP A 238 -14.07 14.54 -9.33
C ASP A 238 -14.40 13.15 -8.76
N ALA A 239 -13.42 12.47 -8.15
CA ALA A 239 -13.62 11.17 -7.52
C ALA A 239 -14.64 11.22 -6.36
N ILE A 240 -14.61 12.29 -5.54
CA ILE A 240 -15.56 12.47 -4.43
C ILE A 240 -16.98 12.68 -4.96
N ILE A 241 -17.16 13.50 -5.99
CA ILE A 241 -18.49 13.77 -6.58
C ILE A 241 -19.08 12.47 -7.11
N GLU A 242 -18.30 11.71 -7.86
CA GLU A 242 -18.74 10.46 -8.49
C GLU A 242 -19.00 9.34 -7.46
N ASN A 243 -18.18 9.24 -6.41
CA ASN A 243 -18.44 8.31 -5.30
C ASN A 243 -19.75 8.66 -4.58
N ARG A 244 -20.02 9.95 -4.32
CA ARG A 244 -21.28 10.38 -3.70
C ARG A 244 -22.51 10.04 -4.54
N SER A 245 -22.44 10.19 -5.87
CA SER A 245 -23.54 9.75 -6.74
C SER A 245 -23.73 8.24 -6.70
N LEU A 246 -22.66 7.45 -6.77
CA LEU A 246 -22.73 5.99 -6.69
C LEU A 246 -23.33 5.52 -5.36
N ALA A 247 -22.91 6.13 -4.25
CA ALA A 247 -23.45 5.82 -2.93
C ALA A 247 -24.93 6.22 -2.78
N ALA A 248 -25.36 7.31 -3.43
CA ALA A 248 -26.76 7.72 -3.46
C ALA A 248 -27.62 6.75 -4.28
N ASP A 249 -27.15 6.35 -5.47
CA ASP A 249 -27.83 5.39 -6.34
C ASP A 249 -27.93 4.01 -5.69
N TRP A 250 -26.88 3.56 -4.99
CA TRP A 250 -26.88 2.32 -4.23
C TRP A 250 -27.92 2.34 -3.12
N LYS A 251 -28.00 3.43 -2.34
CA LYS A 251 -29.02 3.60 -1.30
C LYS A 251 -30.45 3.66 -1.86
N ALA A 252 -30.61 4.22 -3.06
CA ALA A 252 -31.89 4.28 -3.76
C ALA A 252 -32.31 2.95 -4.38
N GLY A 253 -31.42 1.93 -4.42
CA GLY A 253 -31.67 0.66 -5.09
C GLY A 253 -31.63 0.77 -6.63
N ASN A 254 -31.04 1.85 -7.16
CA ASN A 254 -30.97 2.12 -8.60
C ASN A 254 -29.75 1.48 -9.27
N VAL A 255 -28.92 0.73 -8.52
CA VAL A 255 -27.71 0.10 -9.06
C VAL A 255 -28.07 -1.17 -9.80
N GLN A 256 -27.98 -1.11 -11.12
CA GLN A 256 -28.05 -2.28 -11.98
C GLN A 256 -26.78 -3.12 -11.74
N PRO A 257 -26.90 -4.45 -11.52
CA PRO A 257 -25.72 -5.29 -11.33
C PRO A 257 -24.80 -5.14 -12.54
N ALA A 258 -23.51 -4.95 -12.27
CA ALA A 258 -22.51 -4.90 -13.33
C ALA A 258 -22.70 -6.12 -14.24
N PRO A 259 -22.73 -5.95 -15.57
CA PRO A 259 -22.85 -7.09 -16.48
C PRO A 259 -21.75 -8.07 -16.12
N ALA A 260 -22.14 -9.32 -15.87
CA ALA A 260 -21.22 -10.36 -15.48
C ALA A 260 -20.04 -10.33 -16.46
N SER A 261 -18.82 -10.27 -15.92
CA SER A 261 -17.55 -10.21 -16.64
C SER A 261 -17.31 -11.37 -17.62
N SER A 262 -18.29 -12.26 -17.80
CA SER A 262 -18.37 -13.24 -18.87
C SER A 262 -18.76 -12.66 -20.24
N GLU A 263 -19.51 -11.57 -20.33
CA GLU A 263 -19.91 -11.02 -21.64
C GLU A 263 -18.80 -10.17 -22.31
N ALA A 264 -17.92 -9.53 -21.54
CA ALA A 264 -16.80 -8.77 -22.10
C ALA A 264 -15.68 -9.62 -22.71
N ARG A 265 -15.71 -10.95 -22.50
CA ARG A 265 -14.73 -11.89 -23.06
C ARG A 265 -15.27 -12.71 -24.24
N ALA A 266 -16.57 -12.60 -24.55
CA ALA A 266 -17.23 -13.35 -25.62
C ALA A 266 -17.43 -12.54 -26.91
N ALA A 267 -17.16 -11.23 -26.90
CA ALA A 267 -17.18 -10.41 -28.11
C ALA A 267 -15.81 -10.41 -28.81
N ASP A 268 -15.70 -11.37 -29.74
CA ASP A 268 -14.88 -11.35 -30.97
C ASP A 268 -13.39 -11.75 -30.94
N PRO A 269 -13.09 -13.05 -31.13
CA PRO A 269 -11.81 -13.52 -31.64
C PRO A 269 -11.95 -14.07 -33.08
N ALA A 270 -12.49 -13.32 -34.06
CA ALA A 270 -12.54 -13.83 -35.43
C ALA A 270 -12.56 -12.76 -36.54
N GLY A 271 -11.64 -11.80 -36.50
CA GLY A 271 -11.31 -10.95 -37.64
C GLY A 271 -10.21 -11.54 -38.54
N SER A 272 -10.44 -12.71 -39.15
CA SER A 272 -9.52 -13.27 -40.17
C SER A 272 -9.64 -12.49 -41.48
N PRO A 273 -8.54 -12.13 -42.17
CA PRO A 273 -8.61 -11.52 -43.48
C PRO A 273 -8.94 -12.59 -44.53
N VAL A 274 -10.08 -12.43 -45.21
CA VAL A 274 -10.40 -13.18 -46.41
C VAL A 274 -9.51 -12.66 -47.55
N LEU A 275 -8.46 -13.42 -47.87
CA LEU A 275 -7.80 -13.35 -49.17
C LEU A 275 -8.74 -13.92 -50.23
N GLY A 276 -9.50 -13.04 -50.88
CA GLY A 276 -10.22 -13.35 -52.10
C GLY A 276 -9.33 -13.04 -53.31
N GLY A 277 -8.89 -14.08 -54.00
CA GLY A 277 -8.33 -13.94 -55.34
C GLY A 277 -9.43 -13.65 -56.36
N GLN A 278 -9.16 -12.69 -57.23
CA GLN A 278 -9.35 -12.76 -58.69
C GLN A 278 -8.26 -11.91 -59.34
#